data_AF-A0A368TH30-F1
#
_entry.id   AF-A0A368TH30-F1
#
_cell.length_a   1.000
_cell.length_b   1.000
_cell.length_c   1.000
_cell.angle_alpha   90.00
_cell.angle_beta   90.00
_cell.angle_gamma   90.00
#
_symmetry.space_group_name_H-M   'P 1'
#
loop_
_entity.id
_entity.type
_entity.pdbx_description
1 polymer ?
#
loop_
_entity_poly.entity_id
_entity_poly.type
_entity_poly.pdbx_seq_one_letter_code
_entity_poly.pdbx_strand_id
1 'polypeptide(L)' 'MFGRILSSSVYTYVCGVYKGSGETLGNIAAQARIFESDMNAWYEELDRIEAEDLINDR' A
#
# COMPACT_ATOMS: atom_id res chain seq x y z
N MET A 1 2.06 19.62 9.28
CA MET A 1 1.37 18.88 8.21
C MET A 1 2.40 17.95 7.56
N PHE A 2 2.58 16.73 8.07
CA PHE A 2 3.47 15.75 7.45
C PHE A 2 2.79 15.24 6.18
N GLY A 3 3.09 15.86 5.04
CA GLY A 3 2.80 15.26 3.75
C GLY A 3 3.66 14.02 3.61
N ARG A 4 3.20 12.89 4.14
CA ARG A 4 3.89 11.60 4.00
C ARG A 4 4.03 11.32 2.51
N ILE A 5 5.27 11.30 2.06
CA ILE A 5 5.66 11.05 0.68
C ILE A 5 5.22 9.62 0.35
N LEU A 6 4.60 9.42 -0.81
CA LEU A 6 4.27 8.07 -1.29
C LEU A 6 5.56 7.25 -1.38
N SER A 7 5.52 5.95 -1.09
CA SER A 7 6.67 5.11 -1.44
C SER A 7 6.93 5.15 -2.95
N SER A 8 8.18 4.91 -3.34
CA SER A 8 8.62 5.06 -4.73
C SER A 8 7.85 4.14 -5.71
N SER A 9 7.45 2.95 -5.25
CA SER A 9 6.60 2.03 -6.01
C SER A 9 5.19 2.59 -6.21
N VAL A 10 4.59 3.18 -5.18
CA VAL A 10 3.25 3.79 -5.23
C VAL A 10 3.24 5.02 -6.12
N TYR A 11 4.28 5.85 -6.09
CA TYR A 11 4.43 6.97 -7.01
C TYR A 11 4.50 6.51 -8.48
N THR A 12 5.27 5.47 -8.77
CA THR A 12 5.41 4.90 -10.11
C THR A 12 4.08 4.34 -10.62
N TYR A 13 3.34 3.64 -9.77
CA TYR A 13 2.00 3.15 -10.08
C TYR A 13 1.02 4.28 -10.39
N VAL A 14 0.98 5.34 -9.56
CA VAL A 14 0.12 6.51 -9.77
C VAL A 14 0.41 7.18 -11.12
N CYS A 15 1.68 7.38 -11.46
CA CYS A 15 2.07 7.97 -12.75
C CYS A 15 1.70 7.08 -13.94
N GLY A 16 1.76 5.75 -13.78
CA GLY A 16 1.35 4.79 -14.80
C GLY A 16 -0.16 4.79 -15.05
N VAL A 17 -0.95 4.71 -13.97
CA VAL A 17 -2.42 4.68 -14.03
C VAL A 17 -3.01 6.01 -14.48
N TYR A 18 -2.37 7.13 -14.15
CA TYR A 18 -2.83 8.46 -14.58
C TYR A 18 -2.88 8.64 -16.10
N LYS A 19 -2.02 7.98 -16.87
CA LYS A 19 -2.03 8.10 -18.32
C LYS A 19 -3.30 7.45 -18.91
N GLY A 20 -4.26 8.29 -19.31
CA GLY A 20 -5.45 7.87 -20.05
C GLY A 20 -6.64 7.45 -19.19
N SER A 21 -6.58 7.60 -17.86
CA SER A 21 -7.70 7.24 -16.96
C SER A 21 -8.86 8.23 -16.94
N GLY A 22 -8.65 9.47 -17.40
CA GLY A 22 -9.63 10.55 -17.26
C GLY A 22 -9.79 11.07 -15.83
N GLU A 23 -9.02 10.55 -14.88
CA GLU A 23 -9.00 10.96 -13.47
C GLU A 23 -7.92 12.00 -13.18
N THR A 24 -8.05 12.71 -12.05
CA THR A 24 -7.02 13.64 -11.59
C THR A 24 -5.88 12.90 -10.87
N LEU A 25 -4.65 13.43 -10.94
CA LEU A 25 -3.52 12.90 -10.18
C LEU A 25 -3.80 12.80 -8.68
N GLY A 26 -4.59 13.74 -8.12
CA GLY A 26 -4.97 13.76 -6.71
C GLY A 26 -5.82 12.55 -6.32
N ASN A 27 -6.83 12.20 -7.14
CA ASN A 27 -7.67 11.03 -6.88
C ASN A 27 -6.87 9.73 -6.92
N ILE A 28 -6.02 9.56 -7.93
CA ILE A 28 -5.22 8.35 -8.10
C ILE A 28 -4.22 8.23 -6.94
N ALA A 29 -3.61 9.33 -6.50
CA ALA A 29 -2.74 9.34 -5.32
C ALA A 29 -3.49 9.00 -4.03
N ALA A 30 -4.74 9.43 -3.86
CA ALA A 30 -5.56 9.08 -2.71
C ALA A 30 -5.91 7.58 -2.71
N GLN A 31 -6.34 7.03 -3.85
CA GLN A 31 -6.62 5.60 -4.01
C GLN A 31 -5.36 4.76 -3.74
N ALA A 32 -4.21 5.18 -4.26
CA ALA A 32 -2.97 4.46 -4.09
C ALA A 32 -2.46 4.47 -2.63
N ARG A 33 -2.75 5.51 -1.85
CA ARG A 33 -2.48 5.52 -0.39
C ARG A 33 -3.35 4.54 0.38
N ILE A 34 -4.63 4.46 0.04
CA ILE A 34 -5.55 3.52 0.67
C ILE A 34 -5.04 2.10 0.43
N PHE A 35 -4.73 1.79 -0.84
CA PHE A 35 -4.14 0.51 -1.22
C PHE A 35 -2.83 0.21 -0.47
N GLU A 36 -1.90 1.17 -0.38
CA GLU A 36 -0.65 1.00 0.37
C GLU A 36 -0.89 0.72 1.87
N SER A 37 -1.87 1.40 2.47
CA SER A 37 -2.26 1.16 3.86
C SER A 37 -2.84 -0.23 4.06
N ASP A 38 -3.73 -0.68 3.17
CA ASP A 38 -4.37 -2.00 3.23
C ASP A 38 -3.33 -3.12 3.07
N MET A 39 -2.38 -2.94 2.15
CA MET A 39 -1.28 -3.88 1.94
C MET A 39 -0.37 -3.99 3.16
N ASN A 40 -0.03 -2.88 3.81
CA ASN A 40 0.78 -2.89 5.03
C ASN A 40 0.06 -3.60 6.18
N ALA A 41 -1.24 -3.34 6.37
CA ALA A 41 -2.03 -4.04 7.36
C ALA A 41 -2.10 -5.56 7.08
N TRP A 42 -2.16 -5.95 5.80
CA TRP A 42 -2.12 -7.35 5.43
C TRP A 42 -0.76 -8.01 5.71
N TYR A 43 0.35 -7.31 5.48
CA TYR A 43 1.68 -7.83 5.86
C TYR A 43 1.79 -8.05 7.38
N GLU A 44 1.30 -7.11 8.20
CA GLU A 44 1.30 -7.27 9.66
C GLU A 44 0.45 -8.48 10.12
N GLU A 45 -0.65 -8.76 9.42
CA GLU A 45 -1.48 -9.94 9.67
C GLU A 45 -0.74 -11.24 9.31
N LEU A 46 -0.09 -11.29 8.15
CA LEU A 46 0.70 -12.43 7.71
C LEU A 46 1.87 -12.71 8.66
N ASP A 47 2.60 -11.67 9.06
CA ASP A 47 3.71 -11.78 10.02
C ASP A 47 3.23 -12.35 11.35
N ARG A 48 2.02 -11.97 11.81
CA ARG A 48 1.44 -12.52 13.04
C ARG A 48 1.08 -14.00 12.89
N ILE A 49 0.48 -14.39 11.77
CA ILE A 49 0.16 -15.80 11.49
C ILE A 49 1.44 -16.64 11.43
N GLU A 50 2.47 -16.19 10.72
CA GLU A 50 3.75 -16.90 10.62
C GLU A 50 4.44 -17.02 12.00
N ALA A 51 4.34 -15.99 12.84
CA ALA A 51 4.87 -16.04 14.20
C ALA A 51 4.09 -17.01 15.11
N GLU A 52 2.76 -17.09 14.98
CA GLU A 52 1.91 -18.03 15.73
C GLU A 52 2.18 -19.49 15.31
N ASP A 53 2.35 -19.74 14.01
CA ASP A 53 2.71 -21.06 13.48
C ASP A 53 4.06 -21.53 14.01
N LEU A 54 5.07 -20.66 14.05
CA LEU A 54 6.40 -20.98 14.61
C LEU A 54 6.39 -21.32 16.11
N ILE A 55 5.41 -20.83 16.86
CA ILE A 55 5.24 -21.12 18.29
C ILE A 55 4.51 -22.46 18.48
N ASN A 56 3.53 -22.76 17.64
CA ASN A 56 2.68 -23.96 17.74
C ASN A 56 3.34 -25.24 17.18
N ASP A 57 4.38 -25.12 16.34
CA ASP A 57 5.19 -26.25 15.84
C ASP A 57 6.29 -26.71 16.83
N ARG A 58 6.23 -26.28 18.10
CA ARG A 58 7.23 -26.53 19.15
C ARG A 58 6.65 -27.29 20.34
#